data_AF-A0A956X5D4-F1
#
_entry.id   AF-A0A956X5D4-F1
#
_cell.length_a   1.000
_cell.length_b   1.000
_cell.length_c   1.000
_cell.angle_alpha   90.00
_cell.angle_beta   90.00
_cell.angle_gamma   90.00
#
_symmetry.space_group_name_H-M   'P 1'
#
loop_
_entity.id
_entity.type
_entity.pdbx_description
1 polymer ?
#
loop_
_entity_poly.entity_id
_entity_poly.type
_entity_poly.pdbx_seq_one_letter_code
_entity_poly.pdbx_strand_id
1 'polypeptide(L)'
;MQLLDQLIAGPLRGMEQLEQQIFALRFAQLLPDVERPLRHLYGQRPDYDAWLEKLLTLTAQAYACRPAELRLLDLKRTQEPDWFQQPDMIGYVCYADRFAGDLPGVAEKIPYLKELGVTYLHLMPLLKPRPGASDGGYAVMDYRQVRDDLGTMDDLAHLAAQLRQQDISLCIDLVCNHTAKEHAWAQKAVAGDPIYQDYYFMYPDRTVPDQYERTVREIFPEFKSGSFTYYEEFDRWVWTTFNEFQWDLNYANPAVFAEMLDIMLFLANQGVEVLRLDAVAFMW
;
A
#
# COMPACT_ATOMS: atom_id res chain seq x y z
N MET A 1 -15.17 -5.96 23.69
CA MET A 1 -16.43 -6.73 23.55
C MET A 1 -17.43 -5.94 22.70
N GLN A 2 -17.83 -4.73 23.12
CA GLN A 2 -18.82 -3.92 22.38
C GLN A 2 -18.47 -3.63 20.90
N LEU A 3 -17.21 -3.30 20.58
CA LEU A 3 -16.80 -3.06 19.19
C LEU A 3 -16.85 -4.33 18.33
N LEU A 4 -16.34 -5.45 18.83
CA LEU A 4 -16.38 -6.72 18.09
C LEU A 4 -17.82 -7.14 17.78
N ASP A 5 -18.74 -6.98 18.73
CA ASP A 5 -20.16 -7.27 18.52
C ASP A 5 -20.76 -6.39 17.41
N GLN A 6 -20.35 -5.11 17.31
CA GLN A 6 -20.75 -4.22 16.22
C GLN A 6 -20.18 -4.67 14.88
N LEU A 7 -18.92 -5.11 14.82
CA LEU A 7 -18.30 -5.63 13.60
C LEU A 7 -19.02 -6.91 13.10
N ILE A 8 -19.39 -7.80 14.02
CA ILE A 8 -20.15 -9.02 13.72
C ILE A 8 -21.56 -8.68 13.22
N ALA A 9 -22.26 -7.76 13.90
CA ALA A 9 -23.63 -7.37 13.54
C ALA A 9 -23.71 -6.46 12.30
N GLY A 10 -22.60 -5.82 11.91
CA GLY A 10 -22.48 -4.91 10.77
C GLY A 10 -21.79 -5.59 9.57
N PRO A 11 -20.54 -5.24 9.26
CA PRO A 11 -19.86 -5.68 8.03
C PRO A 11 -19.74 -7.20 7.88
N LEU A 12 -19.66 -7.96 8.98
CA LEU A 12 -19.50 -9.41 8.93
C LEU A 12 -20.83 -10.19 8.98
N ARG A 13 -21.98 -9.50 9.08
CA ARG A 13 -23.30 -10.11 9.33
C ARG A 13 -23.68 -11.19 8.31
N GLY A 14 -23.30 -11.01 7.05
CA GLY A 14 -23.61 -11.92 5.95
C GLY A 14 -22.66 -13.11 5.82
N MET A 15 -21.58 -13.16 6.62
CA MET A 15 -20.62 -14.26 6.58
C MET A 15 -21.13 -15.48 7.33
N GLU A 16 -20.59 -16.65 6.98
CA GLU A 16 -20.81 -17.88 7.75
C GLU A 16 -20.32 -17.73 9.20
N GLN A 17 -20.97 -18.44 10.12
CA GLN A 17 -20.66 -18.34 11.55
C GLN A 17 -19.19 -18.67 11.86
N LEU A 18 -18.62 -19.67 11.17
CA LEU A 18 -17.22 -20.05 11.34
C LEU A 18 -16.28 -18.90 10.94
N GLU A 19 -16.57 -18.19 9.86
CA GLU A 19 -15.77 -17.05 9.39
C GLU A 19 -15.83 -15.87 10.37
N GLN A 20 -17.00 -15.59 10.94
CA GLN A 20 -17.15 -14.59 12.00
C GLN A 20 -16.32 -14.95 13.24
N GLN A 21 -16.29 -16.23 13.61
CA GLN A 21 -15.49 -16.73 14.74
C GLN A 21 -13.98 -16.63 14.46
N ILE A 22 -13.54 -16.98 13.24
CA ILE A 22 -12.13 -16.83 12.84
C ILE A 22 -11.70 -15.36 12.92
N PHE A 23 -12.50 -14.45 12.38
CA PHE A 23 -12.24 -13.01 12.50
C PHE A 23 -12.18 -12.57 13.97
N ALA A 24 -13.15 -12.97 14.79
CA ALA A 24 -13.20 -12.62 16.20
C ALA A 24 -11.96 -13.10 16.98
N LEU A 25 -11.46 -14.31 16.69
CA LEU A 25 -10.24 -14.85 17.30
C LEU A 25 -9.01 -14.04 16.88
N ARG A 26 -8.86 -13.74 15.58
CA ARG A 26 -7.77 -12.88 15.07
C ARG A 26 -7.82 -11.49 15.67
N PHE A 27 -9.02 -10.90 15.71
CA PHE A 27 -9.25 -9.58 16.30
C PHE A 27 -8.82 -9.55 17.76
N ALA A 28 -9.28 -10.50 18.58
CA ALA A 28 -8.91 -10.57 19.99
C ALA A 28 -7.40 -10.76 20.20
N GLN A 29 -6.75 -11.56 19.34
CA GLN A 29 -5.32 -11.84 19.42
C GLN A 29 -4.46 -10.64 19.02
N LEU A 30 -4.79 -9.97 17.90
CA LEU A 30 -3.92 -8.98 17.26
C LEU A 30 -4.25 -7.53 17.65
N LEU A 31 -5.45 -7.26 18.17
CA LEU A 31 -5.86 -5.90 18.53
C LEU A 31 -4.85 -5.18 19.45
N PRO A 32 -4.25 -5.80 20.49
CA PRO A 32 -3.27 -5.10 21.32
C PRO A 32 -2.03 -4.62 20.58
N ASP A 33 -1.61 -5.34 19.53
CA ASP A 33 -0.44 -4.99 18.72
C ASP A 33 -0.78 -3.95 17.63
N VAL A 34 -2.06 -3.82 17.27
CA VAL A 34 -2.57 -2.73 16.44
C VAL A 34 -2.79 -1.45 17.26
N GLU A 35 -3.48 -1.54 18.39
CA GLU A 35 -3.85 -0.37 19.20
C GLU A 35 -2.64 0.33 19.82
N ARG A 36 -1.66 -0.42 20.32
CA ARG A 36 -0.50 0.15 21.03
C ARG A 36 0.28 1.17 20.19
N PRO A 37 0.77 0.84 18.97
CA PRO A 37 1.48 1.82 18.14
C PRO A 37 0.56 2.95 17.65
N LEU A 38 -0.69 2.67 17.29
CA LEU A 38 -1.61 3.72 16.83
C LEU A 38 -1.97 4.70 17.95
N ARG A 39 -2.13 4.23 19.18
CA ARG A 39 -2.37 5.09 20.34
C ARG A 39 -1.12 5.91 20.69
N HIS A 40 0.07 5.37 20.48
CA HIS A 40 1.30 6.12 20.64
C HIS A 40 1.38 7.30 19.66
N LEU A 41 1.05 7.07 18.38
CA LEU A 41 1.10 8.10 17.34
C LEU A 41 -0.06 9.11 17.43
N TYR A 42 -1.28 8.63 17.61
CA TYR A 42 -2.50 9.45 17.42
C TYR A 42 -3.39 9.56 18.67
N GLY A 43 -3.03 8.90 19.77
CA GLY A 43 -3.91 8.75 20.94
C GLY A 43 -4.22 10.02 21.72
N GLN A 44 -3.49 11.12 21.46
CA GLN A 44 -3.77 12.43 22.07
C GLN A 44 -4.92 13.18 21.36
N ARG A 45 -5.40 12.66 20.23
CA ARG A 45 -6.48 13.30 19.49
C ARG A 45 -7.84 13.08 20.16
N PRO A 46 -8.73 14.09 20.21
CA PRO A 46 -10.07 13.94 20.77
C PRO A 46 -10.95 12.93 20.03
N ASP A 47 -10.69 12.70 18.75
CA ASP A 47 -11.45 11.79 17.88
C ASP A 47 -10.82 10.39 17.73
N TYR A 48 -9.76 10.08 18.49
CA TYR A 48 -8.96 8.86 18.32
C TYR A 48 -9.81 7.58 18.37
N ASP A 49 -10.66 7.41 19.38
CA ASP A 49 -11.43 6.16 19.53
C ASP A 49 -12.45 5.99 18.38
N ALA A 50 -13.08 7.09 17.93
CA ALA A 50 -14.00 7.07 16.80
C ALA A 50 -13.29 6.82 15.46
N TRP A 51 -12.06 7.33 15.31
CA TRP A 51 -11.21 7.05 14.15
C TRP A 51 -10.78 5.57 14.14
N LEU A 52 -10.35 5.03 15.29
CA LEU A 52 -9.96 3.63 15.43
C LEU A 52 -11.13 2.68 15.13
N GLU A 53 -12.34 2.99 15.60
CA GLU A 53 -13.55 2.22 15.28
C GLU A 53 -13.81 2.17 13.76
N LYS A 54 -13.67 3.29 13.05
CA LYS A 54 -13.80 3.34 11.58
C LYS A 54 -12.72 2.52 10.89
N LEU A 55 -11.48 2.63 11.36
CA LEU A 55 -10.35 1.87 10.83
C LEU A 55 -10.56 0.36 11.00
N LEU A 56 -11.03 -0.09 12.16
CA LEU A 56 -11.32 -1.51 12.41
C LEU A 56 -12.54 -1.99 11.61
N THR A 57 -13.54 -1.13 11.42
CA THR A 57 -14.68 -1.41 10.53
C THR A 57 -14.23 -1.62 9.09
N LEU A 58 -13.30 -0.79 8.59
CA LEU A 58 -12.68 -0.97 7.27
C LEU A 58 -12.02 -2.35 7.14
N THR A 59 -11.26 -2.79 8.16
CA THR A 59 -10.63 -4.13 8.15
C THR A 59 -11.65 -5.27 8.10
N ALA A 60 -12.78 -5.13 8.81
CA ALA A 60 -13.85 -6.12 8.81
C ALA A 60 -14.58 -6.17 7.46
N GLN A 61 -14.79 -5.01 6.82
CA GLN A 61 -15.34 -4.93 5.47
C GLN A 61 -14.41 -5.61 4.45
N ALA A 62 -13.10 -5.33 4.52
CA ALA A 62 -12.13 -5.99 3.66
C ALA A 62 -12.11 -7.51 3.86
N TYR A 63 -12.20 -7.99 5.10
CA TYR A 63 -12.30 -9.42 5.39
C TYR A 63 -13.58 -10.05 4.82
N ALA A 64 -14.73 -9.37 4.95
CA ALA A 64 -15.99 -9.84 4.37
C ALA A 64 -15.92 -9.98 2.84
N CYS A 65 -15.19 -9.08 2.18
CA CYS A 65 -14.97 -9.11 0.73
C CYS A 65 -13.82 -10.06 0.30
N ARG A 66 -13.05 -10.62 1.22
CA ARG A 66 -11.88 -11.46 0.90
C ARG A 66 -12.33 -12.79 0.28
N PRO A 67 -11.86 -13.16 -0.93
CA PRO A 67 -12.19 -14.44 -1.56
C PRO A 67 -11.92 -15.65 -0.68
N ALA A 68 -12.76 -16.68 -0.76
CA ALA A 68 -12.66 -17.87 0.09
C ALA A 68 -11.31 -18.60 -0.05
N GLU A 69 -10.75 -18.65 -1.27
CA GLU A 69 -9.42 -19.22 -1.51
C GLU A 69 -8.30 -18.45 -0.79
N LEU A 70 -8.43 -17.13 -0.65
CA LEU A 70 -7.46 -16.30 0.07
C LEU A 70 -7.64 -16.41 1.58
N ARG A 71 -8.86 -16.60 2.08
CA ARG A 71 -9.09 -16.90 3.50
C ARG A 71 -8.51 -18.27 3.89
N LEU A 72 -8.59 -19.26 2.99
CA LEU A 72 -7.90 -20.54 3.17
C LEU A 72 -6.38 -20.36 3.19
N LEU A 73 -5.83 -19.54 2.29
CA LEU A 73 -4.41 -19.19 2.30
C LEU A 73 -4.00 -18.54 3.63
N ASP A 74 -4.80 -17.62 4.17
CA ASP A 74 -4.53 -17.00 5.47
C ASP A 74 -4.42 -18.05 6.59
N LEU A 75 -5.31 -19.05 6.59
CA LEU A 75 -5.28 -20.14 7.56
C LEU A 75 -4.00 -20.97 7.40
N LYS A 76 -3.60 -21.31 6.16
CA LYS A 76 -2.35 -22.03 5.88
C LYS A 76 -1.14 -21.27 6.42
N ARG A 77 -1.01 -19.98 6.09
CA ARG A 77 0.11 -19.13 6.56
C ARG A 77 0.11 -18.89 8.06
N THR A 78 -1.06 -18.90 8.71
CA THR A 78 -1.14 -18.84 10.17
C THR A 78 -0.58 -20.11 10.82
N GLN A 79 -0.76 -21.29 10.20
CA GLN A 79 -0.20 -22.56 10.68
C GLN A 79 1.29 -22.71 10.37
N GLU A 80 1.79 -22.03 9.33
CA GLU A 80 3.17 -22.07 8.86
C GLU A 80 3.79 -20.65 8.90
N PRO A 81 3.98 -20.03 10.10
CA PRO A 81 4.41 -18.64 10.20
C PRO A 81 5.84 -18.39 9.69
N ASP A 82 6.66 -19.44 9.56
CA ASP A 82 8.02 -19.42 9.05
C ASP A 82 8.12 -19.82 7.57
N TRP A 83 7.00 -19.85 6.83
CA TRP A 83 6.95 -20.24 5.42
C TRP A 83 7.96 -19.49 4.53
N PHE A 84 8.21 -18.21 4.81
CA PHE A 84 9.14 -17.37 4.06
C PHE A 84 10.62 -17.62 4.42
N GLN A 85 10.90 -18.42 5.46
CA GLN A 85 12.25 -18.79 5.90
C GLN A 85 12.67 -20.17 5.39
N GLN A 86 11.80 -20.88 4.69
CA GLN A 86 12.09 -22.21 4.17
C GLN A 86 13.20 -22.14 3.11
N PRO A 87 14.10 -23.14 3.05
CA PRO A 87 15.27 -23.10 2.16
C PRO A 87 14.92 -23.15 0.67
N ASP A 88 13.70 -23.55 0.33
CA ASP A 88 13.12 -23.58 -1.02
C ASP A 88 12.39 -22.27 -1.40
N MET A 89 12.42 -21.25 -0.53
CA MET A 89 11.97 -19.90 -0.86
C MET A 89 12.98 -19.18 -1.77
N ILE A 90 12.76 -19.30 -3.08
CA ILE A 90 13.60 -18.70 -4.12
C ILE A 90 12.84 -17.55 -4.77
N GLY A 91 13.37 -16.34 -4.59
CA GLY A 91 12.83 -15.11 -5.15
C GLY A 91 13.30 -14.82 -6.57
N TYR A 92 12.39 -14.31 -7.40
CA TYR A 92 12.68 -13.71 -8.70
C TYR A 92 12.07 -12.31 -8.77
N VAL A 93 12.79 -11.36 -9.34
CA VAL A 93 12.34 -9.97 -9.47
C VAL A 93 12.40 -9.55 -10.93
N CYS A 94 11.30 -9.01 -11.46
CA CYS A 94 11.30 -8.49 -12.83
C CYS A 94 10.30 -7.35 -13.05
N TYR A 95 10.52 -6.60 -14.12
CA TYR A 95 9.50 -5.72 -14.71
C TYR A 95 8.64 -6.57 -15.65
N ALA A 96 7.31 -6.55 -15.47
CA ALA A 96 6.39 -7.36 -16.27
C ALA A 96 6.53 -7.06 -17.78
N ASP A 97 6.61 -5.78 -18.16
CA ASP A 97 6.79 -5.34 -19.55
C ASP A 97 8.10 -5.85 -20.17
N ARG A 98 9.20 -5.78 -19.44
CA ARG A 98 10.51 -6.19 -19.96
C ARG A 98 10.68 -7.70 -20.01
N PHE A 99 10.06 -8.41 -19.07
CA PHE A 99 10.17 -9.86 -18.97
C PHE A 99 9.22 -10.59 -19.92
N ALA A 100 7.99 -10.08 -20.05
CA ALA A 100 6.94 -10.79 -20.77
C ALA A 100 5.89 -9.89 -21.45
N GLY A 101 6.12 -8.57 -21.54
CA GLY A 101 5.23 -7.63 -22.22
C GLY A 101 4.09 -7.10 -21.35
N ASP A 102 3.31 -7.98 -20.73
CA ASP A 102 2.15 -7.64 -19.91
C ASP A 102 1.87 -8.74 -18.85
N LEU A 103 0.83 -8.56 -18.01
CA LEU A 103 0.50 -9.54 -16.96
C LEU A 103 0.08 -10.91 -17.53
N PRO A 104 -0.76 -11.01 -18.58
CA PRO A 104 -1.01 -12.29 -19.26
C PRO A 104 0.27 -12.97 -19.78
N GLY A 105 1.19 -12.20 -20.36
CA GLY A 105 2.49 -12.70 -20.81
C GLY A 105 3.33 -13.24 -19.65
N VAL A 106 3.30 -12.61 -18.47
CA VAL A 106 3.95 -13.16 -17.26
C VAL A 106 3.34 -14.52 -16.90
N ALA A 107 2.02 -14.69 -17.02
CA ALA A 107 1.37 -15.97 -16.78
C ALA A 107 1.89 -17.08 -17.73
N GLU A 108 2.16 -16.74 -19.00
CA GLU A 108 2.76 -17.67 -19.96
C GLU A 108 4.20 -18.09 -19.59
N LYS A 109 4.89 -17.29 -18.76
CA LYS A 109 6.25 -17.59 -18.27
C LYS A 109 6.28 -18.39 -16.97
N ILE A 110 5.14 -18.71 -16.37
CA ILE A 110 5.09 -19.53 -15.15
C ILE A 110 5.84 -20.88 -15.30
N PRO A 111 5.73 -21.63 -16.42
CA PRO A 111 6.51 -22.86 -16.59
C PRO A 111 8.04 -22.64 -16.50
N TYR A 112 8.53 -21.52 -17.03
CA TYR A 112 9.94 -21.15 -16.94
C TYR A 112 10.34 -20.77 -15.51
N LEU A 113 9.51 -20.00 -14.80
CA LEU A 113 9.75 -19.66 -13.39
C LEU A 113 9.82 -20.92 -12.53
N LYS A 114 8.97 -21.92 -12.79
CA LYS A 114 9.02 -23.22 -12.13
C LYS A 114 10.28 -24.01 -12.46
N GLU A 115 10.73 -24.01 -13.71
CA GLU A 115 11.98 -24.66 -14.12
C GLU A 115 13.19 -24.09 -13.34
N LEU A 116 13.18 -22.78 -13.07
CA LEU A 116 14.18 -22.11 -12.23
C LEU A 116 14.03 -22.41 -10.72
N GLY A 117 12.93 -23.04 -10.29
CA GLY A 117 12.62 -23.29 -8.88
C GLY A 117 12.07 -22.06 -8.14
N VAL A 118 11.57 -21.05 -8.84
CA VAL A 118 11.02 -19.83 -8.22
C VAL A 118 9.75 -20.17 -7.45
N THR A 119 9.66 -19.67 -6.21
CA THR A 119 8.50 -19.81 -5.30
C THR A 119 8.02 -18.45 -4.80
N TYR A 120 8.70 -17.37 -5.17
CA TYR A 120 8.34 -15.98 -4.87
C TYR A 120 8.65 -15.11 -6.08
N LEU A 121 7.66 -14.37 -6.57
CA LEU A 121 7.81 -13.46 -7.72
C LEU A 121 7.48 -12.04 -7.29
N HIS A 122 8.48 -11.15 -7.32
CA HIS A 122 8.28 -9.71 -7.17
C HIS A 122 8.19 -9.05 -8.54
N LEU A 123 7.02 -8.51 -8.84
CA LEU A 123 6.83 -7.62 -9.98
C LEU A 123 7.08 -6.17 -9.55
N MET A 124 8.01 -5.52 -10.23
CA MET A 124 8.29 -4.08 -10.12
C MET A 124 7.01 -3.25 -10.37
N PRO A 125 6.96 -1.95 -10.01
CA PRO A 125 5.71 -1.20 -9.93
C PRO A 125 4.82 -1.32 -11.18
N LEU A 126 3.62 -1.88 -10.97
CA LEU A 126 2.64 -2.19 -12.00
C LEU A 126 1.34 -1.38 -11.85
N LEU A 127 1.19 -0.66 -10.74
CA LEU A 127 0.06 0.25 -10.52
C LEU A 127 0.24 1.50 -11.36
N LYS A 128 -0.86 2.18 -11.68
CA LYS A 128 -0.88 3.27 -12.65
C LYS A 128 -0.01 4.43 -12.18
N PRO A 129 1.11 4.69 -12.86
CA PRO A 129 1.98 5.80 -12.54
C PRO A 129 1.51 7.06 -13.26
N ARG A 130 2.12 8.18 -12.90
CA ARG A 130 1.97 9.42 -13.68
C ARG A 130 2.38 9.23 -15.16
N PRO A 131 1.83 10.05 -16.08
CA PRO A 131 2.31 10.10 -17.45
C PRO A 131 3.78 10.54 -17.53
N GLY A 132 4.54 9.97 -18.48
CA GLY A 132 5.93 10.35 -18.73
C GLY A 132 6.91 9.77 -17.70
N ALA A 133 7.87 10.58 -17.26
CA ALA A 133 8.87 10.15 -16.29
C ALA A 133 8.23 9.85 -14.93
N SER A 134 8.31 8.60 -14.48
CA SER A 134 7.60 8.13 -13.29
C SER A 134 8.50 7.42 -12.28
N ASP A 135 9.82 7.63 -12.38
CA ASP A 135 10.81 6.90 -11.59
C ASP A 135 10.63 5.38 -11.70
N GLY A 136 10.49 4.87 -12.93
CA GLY A 136 10.25 3.45 -13.17
C GLY A 136 8.91 2.91 -12.64
N GLY A 137 7.93 3.80 -12.40
CA GLY A 137 6.60 3.45 -11.90
C GLY A 137 6.39 3.75 -10.41
N TYR A 138 7.41 4.22 -9.69
CA TYR A 138 7.30 4.58 -8.27
C TYR A 138 6.50 5.87 -8.02
N ALA A 139 6.28 6.72 -9.03
CA ALA A 139 5.34 7.85 -8.92
C ALA A 139 3.90 7.41 -9.25
N VAL A 140 3.21 6.83 -8.26
CA VAL A 140 1.85 6.26 -8.42
C VAL A 140 0.77 7.33 -8.42
N MET A 141 -0.07 7.37 -9.46
CA MET A 141 -1.22 8.29 -9.55
C MET A 141 -2.56 7.61 -9.26
N ASP A 142 -2.65 6.28 -9.37
CA ASP A 142 -3.81 5.49 -8.97
C ASP A 142 -3.40 4.10 -8.50
N TYR A 143 -3.60 3.83 -7.20
CA TYR A 143 -3.29 2.54 -6.58
C TYR A 143 -4.30 1.44 -6.88
N ARG A 144 -5.47 1.80 -7.44
CA ARG A 144 -6.58 0.87 -7.74
C ARG A 144 -6.66 0.54 -9.22
N GLN A 145 -5.70 0.98 -10.02
CA GLN A 145 -5.60 0.68 -11.43
C GLN A 145 -4.21 0.12 -11.77
N VAL A 146 -4.17 -0.96 -12.55
CA VAL A 146 -2.94 -1.41 -13.22
C VAL A 146 -2.58 -0.44 -14.34
N ARG A 147 -1.29 -0.31 -14.66
CA ARG A 147 -0.79 0.46 -15.81
C ARG A 147 -1.46 -0.04 -17.10
N ASP A 148 -1.99 0.87 -17.91
CA ASP A 148 -2.89 0.52 -19.02
C ASP A 148 -2.27 -0.43 -20.08
N ASP A 149 -0.95 -0.43 -20.23
CA ASP A 149 -0.20 -1.34 -21.13
C ASP A 149 0.07 -2.73 -20.55
N LEU A 150 -0.02 -2.91 -19.23
CA LEU A 150 0.20 -4.19 -18.55
C LEU A 150 -1.09 -5.00 -18.38
N GLY A 151 -2.26 -4.37 -18.52
CA GLY A 151 -3.57 -5.00 -18.39
C GLY A 151 -4.44 -4.33 -17.32
N THR A 152 -5.25 -5.14 -16.63
CA THR A 152 -6.28 -4.69 -15.69
C THR A 152 -6.06 -5.26 -14.28
N MET A 153 -6.83 -4.77 -13.30
CA MET A 153 -6.87 -5.38 -11.96
C MET A 153 -7.35 -6.84 -11.99
N ASP A 154 -8.25 -7.18 -12.92
CA ASP A 154 -8.68 -8.56 -13.11
C ASP A 154 -7.51 -9.41 -13.61
N ASP A 155 -6.70 -8.93 -14.55
CA ASP A 155 -5.51 -9.65 -15.01
C ASP A 155 -4.50 -9.88 -13.88
N LEU A 156 -4.33 -8.90 -12.97
CA LEU A 156 -3.52 -9.07 -11.77
C LEU A 156 -4.07 -10.16 -10.86
N ALA A 157 -5.38 -10.17 -10.61
CA ALA A 157 -6.01 -11.19 -9.78
C ALA A 157 -5.91 -12.60 -10.40
N HIS A 158 -6.10 -12.70 -11.72
CA HIS A 158 -5.93 -13.96 -12.45
C HIS A 158 -4.48 -14.45 -12.40
N LEU A 159 -3.50 -13.57 -12.65
CA LEU A 159 -2.07 -13.91 -12.55
C LEU A 159 -1.72 -14.39 -11.14
N ALA A 160 -2.18 -13.69 -10.10
CA ALA A 160 -1.95 -14.07 -8.71
C ALA A 160 -2.52 -15.48 -8.43
N ALA A 161 -3.71 -15.78 -8.92
CA ALA A 161 -4.32 -17.11 -8.77
C ALA A 161 -3.53 -18.20 -9.50
N GLN A 162 -3.05 -17.94 -10.72
CA GLN A 162 -2.24 -18.90 -11.48
C GLN A 162 -0.87 -19.15 -10.84
N LEU A 163 -0.22 -18.11 -10.32
CA LEU A 163 1.03 -18.22 -9.57
C LEU A 163 0.83 -19.08 -8.31
N ARG A 164 -0.23 -18.81 -7.53
CA ARG A 164 -0.58 -19.60 -6.33
C ARG A 164 -0.81 -21.07 -6.62
N GLN A 165 -1.46 -21.41 -7.73
CA GLN A 165 -1.65 -22.81 -8.16
C GLN A 165 -0.33 -23.54 -8.43
N GLN A 166 0.76 -22.81 -8.61
CA GLN A 166 2.11 -23.33 -8.81
C GLN A 166 3.02 -23.10 -7.61
N ASP A 167 2.45 -22.78 -6.43
CA ASP A 167 3.16 -22.47 -5.20
C ASP A 167 4.13 -21.28 -5.33
N ILE A 168 3.80 -20.30 -6.20
CA ILE A 168 4.55 -19.05 -6.36
C ILE A 168 3.78 -17.91 -5.69
N SER A 169 4.38 -17.30 -4.67
CA SER A 169 3.81 -16.14 -3.97
C SER A 169 4.05 -14.85 -4.76
N LEU A 170 2.99 -14.09 -5.03
CA LEU A 170 3.09 -12.80 -5.70
C LEU A 170 3.46 -11.69 -4.72
N CYS A 171 4.51 -10.95 -5.05
CA CYS A 171 4.90 -9.70 -4.41
C CYS A 171 4.79 -8.52 -5.38
N ILE A 172 4.29 -7.40 -4.87
CA ILE A 172 4.33 -6.11 -5.59
C ILE A 172 4.81 -5.00 -4.64
N ASP A 173 5.22 -3.88 -5.22
CA ASP A 173 5.51 -2.66 -4.48
C ASP A 173 4.24 -2.00 -3.95
N LEU A 174 4.25 -1.58 -2.69
CA LEU A 174 3.34 -0.60 -2.13
C LEU A 174 4.13 0.68 -1.86
N VAL A 175 3.98 1.66 -2.75
CA VAL A 175 4.58 2.99 -2.58
C VAL A 175 3.77 3.77 -1.56
N CYS A 176 4.11 3.60 -0.28
CA CYS A 176 3.35 4.17 0.82
C CYS A 176 3.88 5.51 1.32
N ASN A 177 5.12 5.89 1.01
CA ASN A 177 5.66 7.17 1.47
C ASN A 177 5.13 8.39 0.69
N HIS A 178 4.85 8.23 -0.61
CA HIS A 178 4.56 9.34 -1.49
C HIS A 178 3.61 8.93 -2.60
N THR A 179 2.93 9.90 -3.20
CA THR A 179 2.15 9.71 -4.44
C THR A 179 2.73 10.55 -5.56
N ALA A 180 2.33 10.28 -6.80
CA ALA A 180 2.52 11.24 -7.89
C ALA A 180 1.81 12.57 -7.59
N LYS A 181 2.32 13.69 -8.10
CA LYS A 181 1.60 14.98 -8.07
C LYS A 181 0.29 14.95 -8.88
N GLU A 182 0.17 14.02 -9.83
CA GLU A 182 -1.05 13.75 -10.59
C GLU A 182 -2.07 12.88 -9.84
N HIS A 183 -1.74 12.36 -8.65
CA HIS A 183 -2.67 11.58 -7.84
C HIS A 183 -3.90 12.41 -7.46
N ALA A 184 -5.08 11.79 -7.39
CA ALA A 184 -6.33 12.49 -7.10
C ALA A 184 -6.30 13.29 -5.78
N TRP A 185 -5.60 12.78 -4.75
CA TRP A 185 -5.37 13.51 -3.50
C TRP A 185 -4.53 14.78 -3.73
N ALA A 186 -3.39 14.69 -4.41
CA ALA A 186 -2.55 15.85 -4.74
C ALA A 186 -3.31 16.88 -5.59
N GLN A 187 -4.10 16.44 -6.58
CA GLN A 187 -4.92 17.33 -7.40
C GLN A 187 -5.98 18.08 -6.59
N LYS A 188 -6.62 17.43 -5.61
CA LYS A 188 -7.54 18.10 -4.68
C LYS A 188 -6.82 19.07 -3.74
N ALA A 189 -5.61 18.72 -3.29
CA ALA A 189 -4.76 19.61 -2.49
C ALA A 189 -4.39 20.90 -3.26
N VAL A 190 -4.01 20.76 -4.54
CA VAL A 190 -3.75 21.88 -5.47
C VAL A 190 -5.01 22.73 -5.67
N ALA A 191 -6.18 22.11 -5.76
CA ALA A 191 -7.46 22.81 -5.86
C ALA A 191 -7.88 23.56 -4.57
N GLY A 192 -7.10 23.44 -3.49
CA GLY A 192 -7.36 24.15 -2.23
C GLY A 192 -8.23 23.40 -1.24
N ASP A 193 -8.49 22.10 -1.44
CA ASP A 193 -9.26 21.30 -0.46
C ASP A 193 -8.41 21.10 0.81
N PRO A 194 -8.81 21.66 1.96
CA PRO A 194 -8.01 21.62 3.18
C PRO A 194 -7.79 20.21 3.72
N ILE A 195 -8.69 19.26 3.42
CA ILE A 195 -8.54 17.87 3.85
C ILE A 195 -7.34 17.24 3.13
N TYR A 196 -7.26 17.43 1.81
CA TYR A 196 -6.20 16.84 1.00
C TYR A 196 -4.91 17.65 1.03
N GLN A 197 -4.95 18.95 1.34
CA GLN A 197 -3.73 19.70 1.67
C GLN A 197 -3.02 19.11 2.88
N ASP A 198 -3.76 18.65 3.89
CA ASP A 198 -3.22 17.98 5.08
C ASP A 198 -2.77 16.52 4.83
N TYR A 199 -2.96 15.99 3.61
CA TYR A 199 -2.38 14.71 3.20
C TYR A 199 -0.90 14.85 2.80
N TYR A 200 -0.41 16.08 2.61
CA TYR A 200 0.95 16.37 2.20
C TYR A 200 1.57 17.45 3.08
N PHE A 201 2.89 17.60 3.03
CA PHE A 201 3.58 18.69 3.69
C PHE A 201 3.69 19.90 2.76
N MET A 202 2.75 20.84 2.89
CA MET A 202 2.69 22.06 2.07
C MET A 202 2.95 23.31 2.91
N TYR A 203 3.86 24.17 2.47
CA TYR A 203 4.29 25.37 3.21
C TYR A 203 4.18 26.64 2.36
N PRO A 204 3.78 27.78 2.95
CA PRO A 204 3.65 29.05 2.22
C PRO A 204 5.00 29.69 1.88
N ASP A 205 6.05 29.37 2.63
CA ASP A 205 7.38 29.94 2.45
C ASP A 205 8.47 28.97 2.93
N ARG A 206 9.73 29.40 2.87
CA ARG A 206 10.90 28.59 3.23
C ARG A 206 11.19 28.51 4.73
N THR A 207 10.43 29.18 5.60
CA THR A 207 10.72 29.25 7.04
C THR A 207 10.83 27.88 7.69
N VAL A 208 9.91 26.95 7.38
CA VAL A 208 9.93 25.57 7.87
C VAL A 208 10.81 24.65 7.00
N PRO A 209 10.71 24.66 5.65
CA PRO A 209 11.62 23.92 4.78
C PRO A 209 13.11 24.09 5.10
N ASP A 210 13.57 25.33 5.31
CA ASP A 210 14.97 25.64 5.63
C ASP A 210 15.42 25.09 7.00
N GLN A 211 14.49 24.81 7.91
CA GLN A 211 14.81 24.16 9.18
C GLN A 211 15.04 22.67 8.99
N TYR A 212 14.19 22.00 8.21
CA TYR A 212 14.34 20.58 7.89
C TYR A 212 15.60 20.31 7.08
N GLU A 213 15.90 21.12 6.06
CA GLU A 213 17.07 20.96 5.17
C GLU A 213 18.42 21.03 5.90
N ARG A 214 18.47 21.51 7.16
CA ARG A 214 19.69 21.45 7.98
C ARG A 214 20.07 20.03 8.37
N THR A 215 19.11 19.11 8.39
CA THR A 215 19.28 17.76 8.94
C THR A 215 18.82 16.65 8.00
N VAL A 216 17.91 16.93 7.05
CA VAL A 216 17.48 15.90 6.09
C VAL A 216 18.57 15.64 5.05
N ARG A 217 18.71 14.39 4.65
CA ARG A 217 19.69 13.96 3.64
C ARG A 217 19.10 14.12 2.24
N GLU A 218 19.90 14.67 1.32
CA GLU A 218 19.57 14.62 -0.11
C GLU A 218 19.74 13.19 -0.66
N ILE A 219 18.66 12.63 -1.20
CA ILE A 219 18.65 11.27 -1.77
C ILE A 219 19.12 11.29 -3.23
N PHE A 220 18.72 12.33 -3.97
CA PHE A 220 19.02 12.49 -5.40
C PHE A 220 19.70 13.83 -5.71
N PRO A 221 20.88 14.12 -5.12
CA PRO A 221 21.55 15.41 -5.25
C PRO A 221 21.93 15.77 -6.69
N GLU A 222 22.11 14.77 -7.55
CA GLU A 222 22.43 14.96 -8.98
C GLU A 222 21.22 15.44 -9.80
N PHE A 223 20.00 15.17 -9.33
CA PHE A 223 18.75 15.45 -10.03
C PHE A 223 17.99 16.63 -9.43
N LYS A 224 18.11 16.83 -8.11
CA LYS A 224 17.41 17.87 -7.37
C LYS A 224 18.20 18.26 -6.11
N SER A 225 18.21 19.55 -5.81
CA SER A 225 18.68 20.07 -4.51
C SER A 225 17.55 20.08 -3.48
N GLY A 226 17.86 19.68 -2.26
CA GLY A 226 16.95 19.67 -1.11
C GLY A 226 15.79 18.67 -1.23
N SER A 227 14.92 18.69 -0.22
CA SER A 227 13.75 17.82 -0.11
C SER A 227 12.42 18.56 -0.33
N PHE A 228 12.47 19.81 -0.79
CA PHE A 228 11.27 20.63 -1.03
C PHE A 228 11.29 21.22 -2.45
N THR A 229 10.14 21.20 -3.11
CA THR A 229 9.94 21.80 -4.44
C THR A 229 8.91 22.91 -4.33
N TYR A 230 9.22 24.07 -4.92
CA TYR A 230 8.27 25.17 -5.04
C TYR A 230 7.42 25.02 -6.29
N TYR A 231 6.12 25.24 -6.15
CA TYR A 231 5.16 25.24 -7.24
C TYR A 231 4.53 26.63 -7.36
N GLU A 232 4.82 27.29 -8.48
CA GLU A 232 4.30 28.63 -8.78
C GLU A 232 2.78 28.64 -8.97
N GLU A 233 2.19 27.54 -9.45
CA GLU A 233 0.77 27.48 -9.82
C GLU A 233 -0.18 27.69 -8.64
N PHE A 234 0.26 27.33 -7.43
CA PHE A 234 -0.51 27.46 -6.19
C PHE A 234 0.30 28.07 -5.03
N ASP A 235 1.47 28.65 -5.33
CA ASP A 235 2.30 29.44 -4.39
C ASP A 235 2.62 28.68 -3.08
N ARG A 236 3.17 27.47 -3.21
CA ARG A 236 3.55 26.62 -2.07
C ARG A 236 4.83 25.84 -2.33
N TRP A 237 5.55 25.57 -1.25
CA TRP A 237 6.58 24.54 -1.16
C TRP A 237 5.97 23.21 -0.75
N VAL A 238 6.30 22.14 -1.45
CA VAL A 238 5.84 20.78 -1.13
C VAL A 238 7.03 19.87 -0.85
N TRP A 239 6.93 19.08 0.23
CA TRP A 239 7.92 18.06 0.56
C TRP A 239 7.92 16.95 -0.50
N THR A 240 9.09 16.75 -1.07
CA THR A 240 9.38 15.90 -2.22
C THR A 240 10.78 15.32 -2.03
N THR A 241 10.90 14.34 -1.13
CA THR A 241 12.16 13.68 -0.74
C THR A 241 12.90 13.10 -1.94
N PHE A 242 12.14 12.62 -2.92
CA PHE A 242 12.61 11.96 -4.12
C PHE A 242 12.56 12.94 -5.32
N ASN A 243 11.89 12.58 -6.42
CA ASN A 243 11.68 13.49 -7.54
C ASN A 243 10.64 14.57 -7.21
N GLU A 244 10.65 15.68 -7.95
CA GLU A 244 9.65 16.74 -7.77
C GLU A 244 8.21 16.22 -7.89
N PHE A 245 7.97 15.28 -8.78
CA PHE A 245 6.65 14.70 -8.99
C PHE A 245 6.25 13.62 -7.97
N GLN A 246 7.06 13.35 -6.93
CA GLN A 246 6.78 12.40 -5.84
C GLN A 246 6.55 13.18 -4.54
N TRP A 247 5.29 13.40 -4.19
CA TRP A 247 4.90 14.19 -3.01
C TRP A 247 4.77 13.31 -1.78
N ASP A 248 5.56 13.61 -0.74
CA ASP A 248 5.56 12.86 0.51
C ASP A 248 4.22 13.01 1.26
N LEU A 249 3.66 11.88 1.65
CA LEU A 249 2.42 11.76 2.40
C LEU A 249 2.64 12.09 3.88
N ASN A 250 1.74 12.88 4.44
CA ASN A 250 1.78 13.30 5.83
C ASN A 250 1.14 12.26 6.75
N TYR A 251 1.93 11.31 7.24
CA TYR A 251 1.45 10.30 8.20
C TYR A 251 1.13 10.87 9.59
N ALA A 252 1.49 12.12 9.92
CA ALA A 252 0.97 12.75 11.14
C ALA A 252 -0.56 12.93 11.09
N ASN A 253 -1.14 12.92 9.87
CA ASN A 253 -2.57 12.84 9.65
C ASN A 253 -3.03 11.36 9.63
N PRO A 254 -3.83 10.91 10.62
CA PRO A 254 -4.29 9.52 10.69
C PRO A 254 -5.25 9.11 9.54
N ALA A 255 -5.77 10.07 8.77
CA ALA A 255 -6.53 9.76 7.55
C ALA A 255 -5.64 9.12 6.46
N VAL A 256 -4.40 9.60 6.32
CA VAL A 256 -3.41 9.04 5.38
C VAL A 256 -3.11 7.57 5.71
N PHE A 257 -2.94 7.25 6.99
CA PHE A 257 -2.78 5.87 7.42
C PHE A 257 -3.98 4.99 7.04
N ALA A 258 -5.20 5.50 7.24
CA ALA A 258 -6.42 4.76 6.92
C ALA A 258 -6.58 4.51 5.41
N GLU A 259 -6.26 5.50 4.57
CA GLU A 259 -6.28 5.37 3.11
C GLU A 259 -5.27 4.34 2.61
N MET A 260 -4.05 4.38 3.14
CA MET A 260 -3.01 3.42 2.76
C MET A 260 -3.31 2.01 3.27
N LEU A 261 -3.98 1.87 4.41
CA LEU A 261 -4.49 0.58 4.88
C LEU A 261 -5.61 0.04 3.98
N ASP A 262 -6.53 0.89 3.53
CA ASP A 262 -7.57 0.49 2.57
C ASP A 262 -6.95 0.01 1.25
N ILE A 263 -5.95 0.72 0.72
CA ILE A 263 -5.20 0.30 -0.47
C ILE A 263 -4.50 -1.05 -0.23
N MET A 264 -3.81 -1.20 0.91
CA MET A 264 -3.14 -2.45 1.28
C MET A 264 -4.12 -3.64 1.31
N LEU A 265 -5.27 -3.46 1.95
CA LEU A 265 -6.31 -4.49 2.04
C LEU A 265 -6.95 -4.78 0.69
N PHE A 266 -7.17 -3.75 -0.14
CA PHE A 266 -7.64 -3.92 -1.51
C PHE A 266 -6.69 -4.80 -2.31
N LEU A 267 -5.39 -4.47 -2.35
CA LEU A 267 -4.38 -5.24 -3.09
C LEU A 267 -4.23 -6.67 -2.55
N ALA A 268 -4.29 -6.86 -1.23
CA ALA A 268 -4.30 -8.18 -0.60
C ALA A 268 -5.51 -9.02 -1.04
N ASN A 269 -6.68 -8.39 -1.29
CA ASN A 269 -7.87 -9.06 -1.81
C ASN A 269 -7.80 -9.35 -3.32
N GLN A 270 -6.86 -8.75 -4.04
CA GLN A 270 -6.49 -9.14 -5.42
C GLN A 270 -5.55 -10.35 -5.45
N GLY A 271 -5.17 -10.88 -4.28
CA GLY A 271 -4.33 -12.06 -4.18
C GLY A 271 -2.83 -11.80 -4.12
N VAL A 272 -2.43 -10.54 -3.92
CA VAL A 272 -1.06 -10.21 -3.52
C VAL A 272 -0.76 -10.82 -2.15
N GLU A 273 0.34 -11.54 -2.02
CA GLU A 273 0.74 -12.20 -0.77
C GLU A 273 1.78 -11.41 0.01
N VAL A 274 2.64 -10.67 -0.67
CA VAL A 274 3.69 -9.85 -0.06
C VAL A 274 3.67 -8.44 -0.66
N LEU A 275 3.81 -7.44 0.21
CA LEU A 275 3.90 -6.04 -0.19
C LEU A 275 5.28 -5.53 0.20
N ARG A 276 6.08 -5.14 -0.80
CA ARG A 276 7.32 -4.39 -0.57
C ARG A 276 6.92 -2.98 -0.18
N LEU A 277 7.03 -2.65 1.10
CA LEU A 277 6.78 -1.30 1.60
C LEU A 277 7.94 -0.40 1.16
N ASP A 278 7.68 0.47 0.19
CA ASP A 278 8.71 1.36 -0.35
C ASP A 278 8.92 2.57 0.56
N ALA A 279 10.19 2.96 0.73
CA ALA A 279 10.60 4.16 1.46
C ALA A 279 10.10 4.26 2.93
N VAL A 280 9.95 3.14 3.64
CA VAL A 280 9.45 3.12 5.03
C VAL A 280 10.24 3.99 6.02
N ALA A 281 11.51 4.26 5.74
CA ALA A 281 12.37 5.08 6.59
C ALA A 281 12.04 6.59 6.55
N PHE A 282 11.18 7.04 5.63
CA PHE A 282 10.90 8.44 5.35
C PHE A 282 9.49 8.88 5.77
N MET A 283 8.68 7.97 6.33
CA MET A 283 7.26 8.21 6.60
C MET A 283 6.99 9.10 7.83
N TRP A 284 8.00 9.50 8.61
CA TRP A 284 7.84 10.32 9.83
C TRP A 284 9.00 11.29 10.07
#